data_AF-A0A954QKQ3-F1
#
_entry.id   AF-A0A954QKQ3-F1
#
_cell.length_a   1.000
_cell.length_b   1.000
_cell.length_c   1.000
_cell.angle_alpha   90.00
_cell.angle_beta   90.00
_cell.angle_gamma   90.00
#
_symmetry.space_group_name_H-M   'P 1'
#
loop_
_entity.id
_entity.type
_entity.pdbx_description
1 polymer ?
#
loop_
_entity_poly.entity_id
_entity_poly.type
_entity_poly.pdbx_seq_one_letter_code
_entity_poly.pdbx_strand_id
1 'polypeptide(L)'
;MRRLWLAFAAVMVVSFIVLGWVGTRIYQEMPPIPDKIVTTDGATLIDTGEITAGQNVWQTMGGMEVGSVWGHGSYTAPDWTADYLHREAVFMLDRWANDEFNKPFD
;
A
#
# COMPACT_ATOMS: atom_id res chain seq x y z
N MET A 1 -7.54 13.74 44.85
CA MET A 1 -6.35 13.21 44.13
C MET A 1 -6.47 11.72 43.77
N ARG A 2 -6.67 10.77 44.72
CA ARG A 2 -6.73 9.32 44.41
C ARG A 2 -7.74 8.93 43.32
N ARG A 3 -8.95 9.52 43.32
CA ARG A 3 -9.98 9.27 42.30
C ARG A 3 -9.53 9.67 40.88
N LEU A 4 -8.79 10.77 40.75
CA LEU A 4 -8.29 11.24 39.45
C LEU A 4 -7.19 10.33 38.92
N TRP A 5 -6.30 9.86 39.79
CA TRP A 5 -5.27 8.87 39.42
C TRP A 5 -5.86 7.53 39.00
N LEU A 6 -6.92 7.07 39.66
CA LEU A 6 -7.64 5.87 39.26
C LEU A 6 -8.33 6.04 37.90
N ALA A 7 -8.97 7.20 37.66
CA ALA A 7 -9.58 7.51 36.37
C ALA A 7 -8.52 7.56 35.25
N PHE A 8 -7.37 8.21 35.50
CA PHE A 8 -6.26 8.25 34.56
C PHE A 8 -5.72 6.84 34.25
N ALA A 9 -5.47 6.03 35.29
CA ALA A 9 -5.02 4.66 35.10
C ALA A 9 -6.02 3.83 34.28
N ALA A 10 -7.32 3.99 34.53
CA ALA A 10 -8.36 3.32 33.76
C ALA A 10 -8.33 3.73 32.27
N VAL A 11 -8.23 5.03 31.97
CA VAL A 11 -8.12 5.52 30.58
C VAL A 11 -6.88 4.95 29.90
N MET A 12 -5.74 4.92 30.59
CA MET A 12 -4.50 4.36 30.04
C MET A 12 -4.64 2.87 29.72
N VAL A 13 -5.13 2.07 30.68
CA VAL A 13 -5.29 0.63 30.51
C VAL A 13 -6.25 0.31 29.37
N VAL A 14 -7.42 0.96 29.32
CA VAL A 14 -8.40 0.73 28.26
C VAL A 14 -7.85 1.15 26.89
N SER A 15 -7.17 2.30 26.81
CA SER A 15 -6.55 2.76 25.56
C SER A 15 -5.50 1.77 25.04
N PHE A 16 -4.64 1.25 25.92
CA PHE A 16 -3.63 0.26 25.52
C PHE A 16 -4.23 -1.09 25.13
N ILE A 17 -5.32 -1.51 25.79
CA ILE A 17 -6.06 -2.71 25.38
C ILE A 17 -6.59 -2.55 23.96
N VAL A 18 -7.23 -1.40 23.66
CA VAL A 18 -7.75 -1.11 22.31
C VAL A 18 -6.61 -1.07 21.29
N LEU A 19 -5.51 -0.37 21.60
CA LEU A 19 -4.35 -0.28 20.72
C LEU A 19 -3.74 -1.65 20.41
N GLY A 20 -3.55 -2.50 21.44
CA GLY A 20 -3.00 -3.85 21.28
C GLY A 20 -3.94 -4.76 20.47
N TRP A 21 -5.24 -4.65 20.71
CA TRP A 21 -6.24 -5.40 19.95
C TRP A 21 -6.24 -5.01 18.47
N VAL A 22 -6.31 -3.71 18.16
CA VAL A 22 -6.27 -3.21 16.77
C VAL A 22 -4.93 -3.56 16.10
N GLY A 23 -3.80 -3.41 16.79
CA GLY A 23 -2.49 -3.77 16.24
C GLY A 23 -2.38 -5.25 15.86
N THR A 24 -2.97 -6.14 16.66
CA THR A 24 -3.03 -7.58 16.35
C THR A 24 -3.87 -7.84 15.10
N ARG A 25 -4.99 -7.13 14.95
CA ARG A 25 -5.87 -7.23 13.76
C ARG A 25 -5.15 -6.75 12.50
N ILE A 26 -4.42 -5.62 12.59
CA ILE A 26 -3.61 -5.11 11.48
C ILE A 26 -2.58 -6.14 11.03
N TYR A 27 -1.86 -6.80 11.97
CA TYR A 27 -0.86 -7.80 11.62
C TYR A 27 -1.45 -9.02 10.90
N GLN A 28 -2.69 -9.40 11.24
CA GLN A 28 -3.38 -10.54 10.63
C GLN A 28 -4.04 -10.20 9.29
N GLU A 29 -4.47 -8.96 9.11
CA GLU A 29 -5.29 -8.52 7.97
C GLU A 29 -4.51 -7.64 6.97
N MET A 30 -3.24 -7.33 7.24
CA MET A 30 -2.41 -6.58 6.28
C MET A 30 -2.31 -7.34 4.95
N PRO A 31 -2.26 -6.62 3.81
CA PRO A 31 -2.12 -7.25 2.51
C PRO A 31 -0.87 -8.16 2.46
N PRO A 32 -1.00 -9.46 2.16
CA PRO A 32 0.15 -10.34 2.05
C PRO A 32 0.97 -9.96 0.82
N ILE A 33 2.29 -9.94 0.96
CA ILE A 33 3.21 -9.78 -0.17
C ILE A 33 3.30 -11.14 -0.88
N PRO A 34 2.91 -11.24 -2.17
CA PRO A 34 3.03 -12.49 -2.92
C PRO A 34 4.48 -12.94 -3.02
N ASP A 35 4.70 -14.26 -3.01
CA ASP A 35 6.04 -14.83 -3.20
C ASP A 35 6.53 -14.64 -4.65
N LYS A 36 5.64 -14.86 -5.63
CA LYS A 36 5.93 -14.62 -7.05
C LYS A 36 4.71 -14.07 -7.78
N ILE A 37 4.95 -13.32 -8.85
CA ILE A 37 3.92 -12.89 -9.81
C ILE A 37 4.26 -13.50 -11.16
N VAL A 38 3.31 -14.26 -11.71
CA VAL A 38 3.46 -14.98 -12.98
C VAL A 38 2.35 -14.60 -13.94
N THR A 39 2.65 -14.64 -15.24
CA THR A 39 1.66 -14.50 -16.31
C THR A 39 0.78 -15.75 -16.41
N THR A 40 -0.31 -15.66 -17.19
CA THR A 40 -1.22 -16.78 -17.45
C THR A 40 -0.57 -17.93 -18.23
N ASP A 41 0.47 -17.66 -19.01
CA ASP A 41 1.29 -18.65 -19.72
C ASP A 41 2.48 -19.16 -18.89
N GLY A 42 2.63 -18.71 -17.64
CA GLY A 42 3.59 -19.24 -16.67
C GLY A 42 4.96 -18.57 -16.66
N ALA A 43 5.14 -17.47 -17.40
CA ALA A 43 6.35 -16.65 -17.32
C ALA A 43 6.38 -15.87 -16.00
N THR A 44 7.54 -15.84 -15.33
CA THR A 44 7.71 -15.06 -14.09
C THR A 44 7.93 -13.58 -14.42
N LEU A 45 7.11 -12.71 -13.82
CA LEU A 45 7.23 -11.25 -13.95
C LEU A 45 7.94 -10.60 -12.77
N ILE A 46 7.61 -11.05 -11.55
CA ILE A 46 8.24 -10.61 -10.31
C ILE A 46 8.60 -11.85 -9.50
N ASP A 47 9.88 -12.03 -9.23
CA ASP A 47 10.40 -13.18 -8.48
C ASP A 47 10.44 -12.93 -6.96
N THR A 48 10.72 -14.00 -6.21
CA THR A 48 10.79 -13.98 -4.75
C THR A 48 11.73 -12.90 -4.24
N GLY A 49 11.20 -12.02 -3.40
CA GLY A 49 11.95 -10.97 -2.72
C GLY A 49 12.19 -9.70 -3.55
N GLU A 50 11.84 -9.67 -4.84
CA GLU A 50 12.03 -8.49 -5.68
C GLU A 50 11.16 -7.30 -5.21
N ILE A 51 9.95 -7.55 -4.71
CA ILE A 51 9.08 -6.51 -4.12
C ILE A 51 9.78 -5.85 -2.92
N THR A 52 10.35 -6.66 -2.02
CA THR A 52 11.07 -6.15 -0.84
C THR A 52 12.37 -5.44 -1.23
N ALA A 53 13.08 -5.94 -2.25
CA ALA A 53 14.25 -5.26 -2.79
C ALA A 53 13.88 -3.90 -3.38
N GLY A 54 12.78 -3.80 -4.14
CA GLY A 54 12.24 -2.54 -4.66
C GLY A 54 11.85 -1.57 -3.55
N GLN A 55 11.26 -2.07 -2.45
CA GLN A 55 10.98 -1.25 -1.27
C GLN A 55 12.26 -0.65 -0.66
N ASN A 56 13.35 -1.42 -0.57
CA ASN A 56 14.64 -0.92 -0.07
C ASN A 56 15.23 0.15 -1.02
N VAL A 57 15.09 -0.04 -2.33
CA VAL A 57 15.52 0.96 -3.32
C VAL A 57 14.70 2.25 -3.17
N TRP A 58 13.37 2.17 -3.04
CA TRP A 58 12.50 3.31 -2.78
C TRP A 58 12.90 4.08 -1.51
N GLN A 59 13.17 3.37 -0.41
CA GLN A 59 13.66 3.98 0.84
C GLN A 59 14.99 4.72 0.64
N THR A 60 15.90 4.14 -0.14
CA THR A 60 17.23 4.73 -0.42
C THR A 60 17.15 5.98 -1.30
N MET A 61 16.16 6.06 -2.19
CA MET A 61 15.93 7.22 -3.06
C MET A 61 15.23 8.40 -2.35
N GLY A 62 14.96 8.30 -1.05
CA GLY A 62 14.30 9.35 -0.25
C GLY A 62 12.89 8.97 0.21
N GLY A 63 12.33 7.86 -0.26
CA GLY A 63 11.08 7.30 0.22
C GLY A 63 9.91 8.28 0.20
N MET A 64 9.34 8.51 1.39
CA MET A 64 8.21 9.42 1.63
C MET A 64 8.56 10.91 1.48
N GLU A 65 9.84 11.28 1.38
CA GLU A 65 10.23 12.68 1.19
C GLU A 65 10.05 13.12 -0.27
N VAL A 66 10.08 12.18 -1.22
CA VAL A 66 9.97 12.48 -2.65
C VAL A 66 8.52 12.65 -3.09
N GLY A 67 7.64 11.76 -2.63
CA GLY A 67 6.20 11.77 -2.89
C GLY A 67 5.49 10.89 -1.87
N SER A 68 4.28 10.40 -2.17
CA SER A 68 3.52 9.54 -1.26
C SER A 68 3.27 8.13 -1.78
N VAL A 69 3.08 7.19 -0.84
CA VAL A 69 2.59 5.84 -1.09
C VAL A 69 1.45 5.60 -0.11
N TRP A 70 0.30 5.13 -0.61
CA TRP A 70 -0.93 5.00 0.20
C TRP A 70 -1.31 6.28 0.96
N GLY A 71 -1.09 7.44 0.33
CA GLY A 71 -1.40 8.76 0.89
C GLY A 71 -0.44 9.24 1.99
N HIS A 72 0.60 8.47 2.33
CA HIS A 72 1.60 8.87 3.31
C HIS A 72 2.90 9.29 2.60
N GLY A 73 3.30 10.55 2.79
CA GLY A 73 4.53 11.11 2.26
C GLY A 73 4.44 12.60 1.98
N SER A 74 5.28 13.10 1.09
CA SER A 74 5.32 14.50 0.68
C SER A 74 4.33 14.77 -0.45
N TYR A 75 4.07 16.06 -0.69
CA TYR A 75 3.09 16.52 -1.68
C TYR A 75 3.74 17.15 -2.92
N THR A 76 5.05 16.95 -3.11
CA THR A 76 5.78 17.54 -4.25
C THR A 76 5.65 16.68 -5.49
N ALA A 77 5.89 15.37 -5.38
CA ALA A 77 5.59 14.39 -6.42
C ALA A 77 4.19 13.79 -6.19
N PRO A 78 3.61 13.03 -7.14
CA PRO A 78 2.30 12.41 -6.96
C PRO A 78 2.32 11.32 -5.89
N ASP A 79 1.13 10.80 -5.56
CA ASP A 79 1.02 9.51 -4.90
C ASP A 79 1.31 8.39 -5.90
N TRP A 80 2.38 7.63 -5.68
CA TRP A 80 2.83 6.60 -6.62
C TRP A 80 1.85 5.44 -6.73
N THR A 81 1.13 5.10 -5.67
CA THR A 81 0.09 4.06 -5.74
C THR A 81 -1.07 4.51 -6.62
N ALA A 82 -1.54 5.75 -6.43
CA ALA A 82 -2.64 6.29 -7.22
C ALA A 82 -2.26 6.52 -8.69
N ASP A 83 -1.08 7.11 -8.96
CA ASP A 83 -0.62 7.38 -10.32
C ASP A 83 -0.36 6.08 -11.10
N TYR A 84 0.28 5.08 -10.48
CA TYR A 84 0.48 3.77 -11.11
C TYR A 84 -0.86 3.10 -11.43
N LEU A 85 -1.77 3.02 -10.45
CA LEU A 85 -3.08 2.38 -10.63
C LEU A 85 -3.90 3.05 -11.74
N HIS A 86 -3.86 4.38 -11.81
CA HIS A 86 -4.55 5.11 -12.87
C HIS A 86 -3.96 4.82 -14.25
N ARG A 87 -2.64 4.86 -14.39
CA ARG A 87 -1.95 4.57 -15.66
C ARG A 87 -2.19 3.13 -16.12
N GLU A 88 -2.14 2.17 -15.20
CA GLU A 88 -2.44 0.77 -15.48
C GLU A 88 -3.89 0.61 -15.96
N ALA A 89 -4.86 1.23 -15.28
CA ALA A 89 -6.25 1.17 -15.68
C ALA A 89 -6.48 1.78 -17.09
N VAL A 90 -5.91 2.96 -17.37
CA VAL A 90 -6.02 3.59 -18.69
C VAL A 90 -5.34 2.74 -19.77
N PHE A 91 -4.17 2.15 -19.47
CA PHE A 91 -3.49 1.23 -20.39
C PHE A 91 -4.36 0.00 -20.73
N MET A 92 -5.01 -0.60 -19.73
CA MET A 92 -5.91 -1.73 -19.95
C MET A 92 -7.16 -1.33 -20.75
N LEU A 93 -7.75 -0.17 -20.43
CA LEU A 93 -8.93 0.34 -21.12
C LEU A 93 -8.65 0.63 -22.59
N ASP A 94 -7.52 1.28 -22.89
CA ASP A 94 -7.13 1.57 -24.28
C ASP A 94 -6.86 0.29 -25.08
N ARG A 95 -6.24 -0.71 -24.46
CA ARG A 95 -6.08 -2.03 -25.08
C ARG A 95 -7.44 -2.66 -25.42
N TRP A 96 -8.38 -2.69 -24.49
CA TRP A 96 -9.70 -3.27 -24.71
C TRP A 96 -10.51 -2.49 -25.76
N ALA A 97 -10.45 -1.16 -25.73
CA ALA A 97 -11.13 -0.32 -26.72
C ALA A 97 -10.62 -0.59 -28.15
N ASN A 98 -9.31 -0.75 -28.31
CA ASN A 98 -8.71 -1.10 -29.60
C ASN A 98 -9.10 -2.52 -30.03
N ASP A 99 -9.04 -3.50 -29.13
CA ASP A 99 -9.37 -4.91 -29.45
C ASP A 99 -10.85 -5.09 -29.83
N GLU A 100 -11.78 -4.35 -29.20
CA GLU A 100 -13.22 -4.52 -29.40
C GLU A 100 -13.82 -3.56 -30.44
N PHE A 101 -13.35 -2.32 -30.50
CA PHE A 101 -13.95 -1.26 -31.31
C PHE A 101 -12.99 -0.66 -32.35
N ASN A 102 -11.72 -1.07 -32.36
CA ASN A 102 -10.66 -0.55 -33.22
C ASN A 102 -10.56 0.99 -33.14
N LYS A 103 -10.70 1.51 -31.93
CA LYS A 103 -10.63 2.93 -31.56
C LYS A 103 -9.86 3.08 -30.25
N PRO A 104 -9.21 4.24 -30.03
CA PRO A 104 -8.69 4.58 -28.71
C PRO A 104 -9.84 4.68 -27.69
N PHE A 105 -9.50 4.57 -26.40
CA PHE A 105 -10.49 4.68 -25.33
C PHE A 105 -11.15 6.08 -25.24
N ASP A 106 -10.43 7.13 -25.64
CA ASP A 106 -10.89 8.53 -25.62
C ASP A 106 -11.80 8.93 -26.80
#